data_AF-A0A7S4CY34-F1
#
_entry.id   AF-A0A7S4CY34-F1
#
_cell.length_a   1.000
_cell.length_b   1.000
_cell.length_c   1.000
_cell.angle_alpha   90.00
_cell.angle_beta   90.00
_cell.angle_gamma   90.00
#
_symmetry.space_group_name_H-M   'P 1'
#
loop_
_entity.id
_entity.type
_entity.pdbx_description
1 polymer ?
#
loop_
_entity_poly.entity_id
_entity_poly.type
_entity_poly.pdbx_seq_one_letter_code
_entity_poly.pdbx_strand_id
1 'polypeptide(L)'
;LCSTFEMAFGFSFCCFVAFHFFAMHSSVLCSTFEMASEVNLPEHICVGYANWHQSDDSIVDAVRRGVNVVIWFSIDLIKNRDGKAAVQRGPNMDEVARLVAKIRDLNLECVHLMSIGGWNAPHPDATLKAEEVFEALDEWNRKTCARPQLG
;
A
#
# COMPACT_ATOMS: atom_id res chain seq x y z
N LEU A 1 -20.65 -37.71 43.16
CA LEU A 1 -19.19 -37.50 43.09
C LEU A 1 -18.99 -36.03 42.75
N CYS A 2 -19.15 -35.10 43.72
CA CYS A 2 -18.16 -34.72 44.75
C CYS A 2 -16.81 -34.43 44.07
N SER A 3 -16.23 -33.25 44.08
CA SER A 3 -16.11 -32.18 45.09
C SER A 3 -15.46 -30.98 44.37
N THR A 4 -15.55 -29.71 44.76
CA THR A 4 -15.69 -29.12 46.09
C THR A 4 -16.17 -27.67 45.96
N PHE A 5 -16.80 -27.23 47.04
CA PHE A 5 -17.52 -25.98 47.29
C PHE A 5 -16.78 -25.24 48.42
N GLU A 6 -16.73 -23.90 48.40
CA GLU A 6 -16.58 -22.98 49.56
C GLU A 6 -16.55 -21.54 49.00
N MET A 7 -17.62 -20.73 49.05
CA MET A 7 -18.26 -19.97 50.14
C MET A 7 -17.46 -18.78 50.74
N ALA A 8 -17.83 -17.58 50.24
CA ALA A 8 -18.42 -16.45 50.98
C ALA A 8 -17.59 -15.56 51.93
N PHE A 9 -18.10 -14.32 52.06
CA PHE A 9 -17.70 -13.17 52.90
C PHE A 9 -16.49 -12.39 52.37
N GLY A 10 -16.47 -11.05 52.28
CA GLY A 10 -17.30 -9.99 52.85
C GLY A 10 -16.40 -8.76 53.04
N PHE A 11 -17.01 -7.60 53.22
CA PHE A 11 -16.45 -6.31 53.65
C PHE A 11 -15.96 -5.28 52.62
N SER A 12 -16.63 -4.13 52.78
CA SER A 12 -16.46 -2.82 52.20
C SER A 12 -15.62 -1.94 53.14
N PHE A 13 -15.08 -0.83 52.60
CA PHE A 13 -14.39 0.29 53.27
C PHE A 13 -13.04 -0.02 53.95
N CYS A 14 -11.94 0.63 53.53
CA CYS A 14 -11.56 2.00 53.94
C CYS A 14 -10.09 2.34 53.60
N CYS A 15 -9.82 3.64 53.47
CA CYS A 15 -8.55 4.34 53.64
C CYS A 15 -7.46 4.33 52.53
N PHE A 16 -7.49 5.39 51.73
CA PHE A 16 -6.44 6.42 51.61
C PHE A 16 -4.96 5.97 51.73
N VAL A 17 -4.23 6.06 50.63
CA VAL A 17 -2.98 6.84 50.56
C VAL A 17 -2.88 7.50 49.18
N ALA A 18 -2.85 8.82 49.19
CA ALA A 18 -2.63 9.68 48.03
C ALA A 18 -1.21 9.51 47.47
N PHE A 19 -1.04 9.47 46.14
CA PHE A 19 0.21 9.96 45.53
C PHE A 19 -0.06 10.58 44.15
N HIS A 20 0.02 11.92 44.16
CA HIS A 20 0.54 12.80 43.12
C HIS A 20 -0.02 12.69 41.69
N PHE A 21 -0.96 13.62 41.46
CA PHE A 21 -1.14 14.32 40.19
C PHE A 21 0.22 14.79 39.63
N PHE A 22 0.55 14.34 38.42
CA PHE A 22 1.24 15.16 37.44
C PHE A 22 0.50 14.99 36.11
N ALA A 23 -0.39 15.94 35.83
CA ALA A 23 -0.99 16.11 34.52
C ALA A 23 0.08 16.73 33.61
N MET A 24 0.81 15.92 32.84
CA MET A 24 1.45 16.41 31.62
C MET A 24 0.44 16.29 30.48
N HIS A 25 -0.24 17.39 30.22
CA HIS A 25 -0.84 17.65 28.92
C HIS A 25 0.29 17.63 27.89
N SER A 26 0.41 16.53 27.16
CA SER A 26 1.05 16.54 25.85
C SER A 26 -0.03 16.27 24.84
N SER A 27 -0.62 17.36 24.35
CA SER A 27 -1.36 17.41 23.10
C SER A 27 -0.39 17.11 21.97
N VAL A 28 -0.07 15.84 21.79
CA VAL A 28 0.51 15.37 20.53
C VAL A 28 -0.64 15.36 19.55
N LEU A 29 -0.58 16.33 18.63
CA LEU A 29 -1.38 16.41 17.43
C LEU A 29 -1.64 15.00 16.88
N CYS A 30 -2.90 14.57 16.98
CA CYS A 30 -3.43 13.47 16.21
C CYS A 30 -3.42 13.92 14.76
N SER A 31 -2.27 13.78 14.09
CA SER A 31 -2.22 13.80 12.64
C SER A 31 -3.05 12.61 12.20
N THR A 32 -4.25 12.89 11.71
CA THR A 32 -5.05 11.94 10.94
C THR A 32 -4.25 11.57 9.70
N PHE A 33 -3.40 10.55 9.81
CA PHE A 33 -2.97 9.79 8.65
C PHE A 33 -4.25 9.17 8.09
N GLU A 34 -4.75 9.70 6.98
CA GLU A 34 -5.61 8.93 6.09
C GLU A 34 -4.79 7.71 5.69
N MET A 35 -5.02 6.59 6.40
CA MET A 35 -4.59 5.30 5.91
C MET A 35 -5.26 5.11 4.55
N ALA A 36 -4.46 4.93 3.50
CA ALA A 36 -4.93 4.51 2.20
C ALA A 36 -5.92 3.36 2.40
N SER A 37 -7.11 3.45 1.78
CA SER A 37 -8.12 2.40 1.90
C SER A 37 -7.50 1.06 1.57
N GLU A 38 -7.70 0.06 2.42
CA GLU A 38 -7.19 -1.28 2.21
C GLU A 38 -7.88 -1.88 0.97
N VAL A 39 -7.24 -1.75 -0.19
CA VAL A 39 -7.73 -2.34 -1.44
C VAL A 39 -7.46 -3.84 -1.36
N ASN A 40 -8.47 -4.59 -0.97
CA ASN A 40 -8.43 -6.05 -1.00
C ASN A 40 -8.45 -6.54 -2.45
N LEU A 41 -7.65 -7.57 -2.73
CA LEU A 41 -7.76 -8.26 -4.01
C LEU A 41 -9.12 -8.98 -4.09
N PRO A 42 -9.77 -8.99 -5.27
CA PRO A 42 -10.98 -9.78 -5.47
C PRO A 42 -10.76 -11.27 -5.19
N GLU A 43 -11.80 -11.98 -4.71
CA GLU A 43 -11.73 -13.43 -4.43
C GLU A 43 -11.30 -14.27 -5.64
N HIS A 44 -11.76 -13.88 -6.83
CA HIS A 44 -11.36 -14.48 -8.10
C HIS A 44 -10.69 -13.42 -8.96
N ILE A 45 -9.48 -13.70 -9.42
CA ILE A 45 -8.69 -12.75 -10.21
C ILE A 45 -8.61 -13.17 -11.68
N CYS A 46 -8.86 -12.20 -12.56
CA CYS A 46 -8.55 -12.25 -13.98
C CYS A 46 -7.57 -11.11 -14.27
N VAL A 47 -6.31 -11.48 -14.51
CA VAL A 47 -5.19 -10.54 -14.56
C VAL A 47 -4.82 -10.22 -16.00
N GLY A 48 -4.78 -8.93 -16.34
CA GLY A 48 -4.19 -8.42 -17.59
C GLY A 48 -2.84 -7.75 -17.33
N TYR A 49 -1.83 -8.07 -18.14
CA TYR A 49 -0.55 -7.36 -18.14
C TYR A 49 -0.56 -6.28 -19.22
N ALA A 50 -0.38 -5.02 -18.82
CA ALA A 50 -0.22 -3.89 -19.74
C ALA A 50 1.27 -3.69 -20.06
N ASN A 51 1.64 -3.67 -21.34
CA ASN A 51 3.03 -3.47 -21.76
C ASN A 51 3.48 -2.00 -21.59
N TRP A 52 4.80 -1.73 -21.60
CA TRP A 52 5.40 -0.41 -21.32
C TRP A 52 4.81 0.76 -22.12
N HIS A 53 4.42 0.49 -23.36
CA HIS A 53 3.90 1.49 -24.30
C HIS A 53 2.40 1.33 -24.57
N GLN A 54 1.72 0.45 -23.84
CA GLN A 54 0.30 0.21 -24.01
C GLN A 54 -0.47 1.10 -23.05
N SER A 55 -0.86 2.26 -23.56
CA SER A 55 -1.63 3.27 -22.83
C SER A 55 -2.87 3.73 -23.60
N ASP A 56 -3.47 2.79 -24.31
CA ASP A 56 -4.65 3.00 -25.14
C ASP A 56 -5.93 2.41 -24.51
N ASP A 57 -7.04 2.59 -25.21
CA ASP A 57 -8.38 2.18 -24.76
C ASP A 57 -8.56 0.65 -24.68
N SER A 58 -7.63 -0.16 -25.20
CA SER A 58 -7.67 -1.62 -25.07
C SER A 58 -7.61 -2.08 -23.62
N ILE A 59 -6.95 -1.33 -22.73
CA ILE A 59 -6.92 -1.61 -21.29
C ILE A 59 -8.31 -1.44 -20.70
N VAL A 60 -9.00 -0.34 -21.03
CA VAL A 60 -10.38 -0.09 -20.58
C VAL A 60 -11.32 -1.17 -21.11
N ASP A 61 -11.17 -1.56 -22.38
CA ASP A 61 -11.99 -2.59 -22.98
C ASP A 61 -11.71 -4.00 -22.42
N ALA A 62 -10.49 -4.27 -21.95
CA ALA A 62 -10.18 -5.51 -21.24
C ALA A 62 -10.88 -5.55 -19.88
N VAL A 63 -10.87 -4.43 -19.14
CA VAL A 63 -11.57 -4.31 -17.86
C VAL A 63 -13.08 -4.45 -18.04
N ARG A 64 -13.67 -3.80 -19.04
CA ARG A 64 -15.09 -3.98 -19.42
C ARG A 64 -15.46 -5.44 -19.72
N ARG A 65 -14.50 -6.23 -20.19
CA ARG A 65 -14.68 -7.66 -20.53
C ARG A 65 -14.41 -8.60 -19.36
N GLY A 66 -14.11 -8.08 -18.17
CA GLY A 66 -13.97 -8.86 -16.95
C GLY A 66 -12.55 -9.02 -16.42
N VAL A 67 -11.55 -8.32 -16.98
CA VAL A 67 -10.25 -8.16 -16.30
C VAL A 67 -10.47 -7.29 -15.06
N ASN A 68 -10.21 -7.85 -13.88
CA ASN A 68 -10.42 -7.16 -12.60
C ASN A 68 -9.11 -6.84 -11.87
N VAL A 69 -7.96 -7.24 -12.43
CA VAL A 69 -6.63 -6.81 -12.00
C VAL A 69 -5.80 -6.44 -13.22
N VAL A 70 -5.27 -5.22 -13.26
CA VAL A 70 -4.30 -4.79 -14.27
C VAL A 70 -2.93 -4.66 -13.63
N ILE A 71 -1.95 -5.39 -14.16
CA ILE A 71 -0.55 -5.25 -13.80
C ILE A 71 0.13 -4.40 -14.85
N TRP A 72 0.59 -3.22 -14.44
CA TRP A 72 1.43 -2.37 -15.27
C TRP A 72 2.83 -2.95 -15.32
N PHE A 73 3.25 -3.39 -16.50
CA PHE A 73 4.61 -3.78 -16.78
C PHE A 73 5.38 -2.55 -17.19
N SER A 74 6.54 -2.23 -16.62
CA SER A 74 7.17 -2.69 -15.38
C SER A 74 8.22 -1.66 -14.98
N ILE A 75 8.61 -1.60 -13.70
CA ILE A 75 9.68 -0.73 -13.22
C ILE A 75 10.95 -1.52 -12.91
N ASP A 76 12.10 -0.85 -12.98
CA ASP A 76 13.39 -1.41 -12.59
C ASP A 76 13.77 -0.91 -11.19
N LEU A 77 14.26 -1.80 -10.33
CA LEU A 77 14.90 -1.45 -9.05
C LEU A 77 16.41 -1.63 -9.16
N ILE A 78 17.14 -0.52 -9.13
CA ILE A 78 18.58 -0.50 -9.41
C ILE A 78 19.38 0.16 -8.29
N LYS A 79 20.69 -0.06 -8.34
CA LYS A 79 21.67 0.81 -7.68
C LYS A 79 22.07 1.92 -8.64
N ASN A 80 21.80 3.17 -8.28
CA ASN A 80 22.16 4.33 -9.09
C ASN A 80 23.67 4.63 -9.04
N ARG A 81 24.11 5.68 -9.74
CA ARG A 81 25.53 6.07 -9.80
C ARG A 81 26.10 6.53 -8.45
N ASP A 82 25.25 6.98 -7.54
CA ASP A 82 25.62 7.39 -6.18
C ASP A 82 25.64 6.20 -5.20
N GLY A 83 25.39 4.98 -5.69
CA GLY A 83 25.37 3.76 -4.90
C GLY A 83 24.08 3.54 -4.10
N LYS A 84 23.02 4.29 -4.36
CA LYS A 84 21.72 4.21 -3.66
C LYS A 84 20.69 3.43 -4.45
N ALA A 85 19.75 2.80 -3.74
CA ALA A 85 18.56 2.21 -4.37
C ALA A 85 17.74 3.28 -5.08
N ALA A 86 17.23 2.97 -6.28
CA ALA A 86 16.36 3.86 -7.04
C ALA A 86 15.43 3.06 -7.97
N VAL A 87 14.22 3.59 -8.19
CA VAL A 87 13.34 3.16 -9.27
C VAL A 87 13.78 3.83 -10.58
N GLN A 88 13.88 3.05 -11.65
CA GLN A 88 14.20 3.55 -12.98
C GLN A 88 13.27 2.94 -14.03
N ARG A 89 13.09 3.66 -15.15
CA ARG A 89 12.28 3.25 -16.31
C ARG A 89 10.83 2.94 -15.88
N GLY A 90 10.06 2.43 -16.83
CA GLY A 90 8.67 2.04 -16.63
C GLY A 90 7.65 2.84 -17.44
N PRO A 91 6.36 2.54 -17.24
CA PRO A 91 5.29 3.15 -18.02
C PRO A 91 5.18 4.64 -17.73
N ASN A 92 4.58 5.38 -18.66
CA ASN A 92 4.25 6.78 -18.44
C ASN A 92 3.14 6.88 -17.37
N MET A 93 3.50 7.34 -16.18
CA MET A 93 2.57 7.38 -15.04
C MET A 93 1.42 8.38 -15.22
N ASP A 94 1.58 9.42 -16.05
CA ASP A 94 0.48 10.34 -16.37
C ASP A 94 -0.58 9.64 -17.23
N GLU A 95 -0.14 8.78 -18.16
CA GLU A 95 -1.03 7.98 -18.99
C GLU A 95 -1.71 6.86 -18.19
N VAL A 96 -0.97 6.22 -17.29
CA VAL A 96 -1.53 5.25 -16.33
C VAL A 96 -2.61 5.90 -15.49
N ALA A 97 -2.33 7.06 -14.87
CA ALA A 97 -3.29 7.78 -14.05
C ALA A 97 -4.55 8.16 -14.83
N ARG A 98 -4.40 8.63 -16.08
CA ARG A 98 -5.54 8.93 -16.97
C ARG A 98 -6.43 7.70 -17.23
N LEU A 99 -5.83 6.52 -17.45
CA LEU A 99 -6.58 5.29 -17.70
C LEU A 99 -7.28 4.79 -16.43
N VAL A 100 -6.61 4.84 -15.28
CA VAL A 100 -7.19 4.51 -13.97
C VAL A 100 -8.40 5.40 -13.68
N ALA A 101 -8.26 6.72 -13.88
CA ALA A 101 -9.35 7.68 -13.73
C ALA A 101 -10.52 7.32 -14.65
N LYS A 102 -10.27 7.04 -15.92
CA LYS A 102 -11.29 6.64 -16.89
C LYS A 102 -12.01 5.34 -16.49
N ILE A 103 -11.30 4.34 -15.97
CA ILE A 103 -11.88 3.08 -15.48
C ILE A 103 -12.81 3.34 -14.30
N ARG A 104 -12.37 4.18 -13.35
CA ARG A 104 -13.18 4.59 -12.21
C ARG A 104 -14.40 5.40 -12.61
N ASP A 105 -14.27 6.36 -13.53
CA ASP A 105 -15.38 7.19 -14.02
C ASP A 105 -16.47 6.36 -14.72
N LEU A 106 -16.07 5.21 -15.29
CA LEU A 106 -16.99 4.22 -15.86
C LEU A 106 -17.58 3.27 -14.81
N ASN A 107 -17.27 3.46 -13.53
CA ASN A 107 -17.69 2.63 -12.41
C ASN A 107 -17.33 1.14 -12.61
N LEU A 108 -16.14 0.88 -13.15
CA LEU A 108 -15.61 -0.46 -13.34
C LEU A 108 -14.64 -0.78 -12.20
N GLU A 109 -14.88 -1.88 -11.49
CA GLU A 109 -13.97 -2.34 -10.42
C GLU A 109 -12.72 -2.97 -11.03
N CYS A 110 -11.56 -2.42 -10.71
CA CYS A 110 -10.28 -2.94 -11.14
C CYS A 110 -9.18 -2.60 -10.14
N VAL A 111 -8.39 -3.58 -9.73
CA VAL A 111 -7.18 -3.35 -8.94
C VAL A 111 -6.00 -3.10 -9.87
N HIS A 112 -5.21 -2.07 -9.57
CA HIS A 112 -4.02 -1.72 -10.34
C HIS A 112 -2.76 -2.03 -9.54
N LEU A 113 -1.89 -2.86 -10.11
CA LEU A 113 -0.61 -3.24 -9.52
C LEU A 113 0.54 -2.82 -10.44
N MET A 114 1.72 -2.60 -9.85
CA MET A 114 2.94 -2.36 -10.60
C MET A 114 3.83 -3.59 -10.50
N SER A 115 4.34 -4.08 -11.64
CA SER A 115 5.35 -5.15 -11.63
C SER A 115 6.76 -4.57 -11.59
N ILE A 116 7.64 -5.28 -10.89
CA ILE A 116 9.05 -4.95 -10.76
C ILE A 116 9.86 -5.98 -11.56
N GLY A 117 10.79 -5.51 -12.39
CA GLY A 117 11.64 -6.34 -13.22
C GLY A 117 11.09 -6.58 -14.62
N GLY A 118 11.24 -7.79 -15.14
CA GLY A 118 10.90 -8.14 -16.51
C GLY A 118 12.04 -8.79 -17.28
N TRP A 119 11.82 -9.00 -18.58
CA TRP A 119 12.85 -9.58 -19.45
C TRP A 119 14.04 -8.62 -19.59
N ASN A 120 15.24 -9.09 -19.25
CA ASN A 120 16.48 -8.30 -19.23
C ASN A 120 16.42 -7.03 -18.34
N ALA A 121 15.54 -7.02 -17.34
CA ALA A 121 15.55 -5.97 -16.33
C ALA A 121 16.76 -6.15 -15.40
N PRO A 122 17.42 -5.06 -14.97
CA PRO A 122 18.44 -5.14 -13.94
C PRO A 122 17.81 -5.72 -12.66
N HIS A 123 18.48 -6.72 -12.10
CA HIS A 123 18.10 -7.28 -10.81
C HIS A 123 18.54 -6.33 -9.68
N PRO A 124 17.81 -6.28 -8.56
CA PRO A 124 18.25 -5.55 -7.38
C PRO A 124 19.67 -5.96 -6.99
N ASP A 125 20.54 -4.98 -6.76
CA ASP A 125 21.93 -5.21 -6.37
C ASP A 125 21.96 -5.82 -4.96
N ALA A 126 22.55 -7.02 -4.84
CA ALA A 126 22.62 -7.76 -3.58
C ALA A 126 23.45 -7.06 -2.48
N THR A 127 24.16 -5.98 -2.81
CA THR A 127 24.87 -5.14 -1.83
C THR A 127 23.97 -4.11 -1.14
N LEU A 128 22.76 -3.87 -1.67
CA LEU A 128 21.77 -3.00 -1.04
C LEU A 128 21.00 -3.77 0.02
N LYS A 129 20.64 -3.11 1.12
CA LYS A 129 19.76 -3.70 2.13
C LYS A 129 18.32 -3.67 1.63
N ALA A 130 17.53 -4.65 2.08
CA ALA A 130 16.10 -4.71 1.75
C ALA A 130 15.35 -3.44 2.18
N GLU A 131 15.73 -2.86 3.33
CA GLU A 131 15.13 -1.62 3.83
C GLU A 131 15.36 -0.44 2.86
N GLU A 132 16.58 -0.27 2.36
CA GLU A 132 16.94 0.80 1.41
C GLU A 132 16.18 0.66 0.09
N VAL A 133 16.01 -0.58 -0.37
CA VAL A 133 15.24 -0.88 -1.59
C VAL A 133 13.76 -0.56 -1.39
N PHE A 134 13.19 -0.91 -0.23
CA PHE A 134 11.81 -0.60 0.09
C PHE A 134 11.57 0.91 0.24
N GLU A 135 12.46 1.64 0.92
CA GLU A 135 12.37 3.09 1.06
C GLU A 135 12.38 3.80 -0.29
N ALA A 136 13.25 3.38 -1.21
CA ALA A 136 13.29 3.93 -2.56
C ALA A 136 12.00 3.65 -3.35
N LEU A 137 11.42 2.45 -3.22
CA LEU A 137 10.17 2.09 -3.85
C LEU A 137 8.98 2.88 -3.26
N ASP A 138 8.90 3.02 -1.93
CA ASP A 138 7.86 3.78 -1.24
C ASP A 138 7.93 5.28 -1.58
N GLU A 139 9.15 5.85 -1.57
CA GLU A 139 9.35 7.24 -1.97
C GLU A 139 8.92 7.47 -3.41
N TRP A 140 9.33 6.60 -4.34
CA TRP A 140 8.91 6.68 -5.73
C TRP A 140 7.39 6.54 -5.86
N ASN A 141 6.77 5.61 -5.14
CA ASN A 141 5.33 5.42 -5.16
C ASN A 141 4.61 6.70 -4.71
N ARG A 142 4.97 7.26 -3.56
CA ARG A 142 4.36 8.50 -3.04
C ARG A 142 4.59 9.70 -3.94
N LYS A 143 5.77 9.82 -4.56
CA LYS A 143 6.13 10.98 -5.40
C LYS A 143 5.73 10.86 -6.86
N THR A 144 5.51 9.65 -7.37
CA THR A 144 5.31 9.39 -8.81
C THR A 144 3.98 8.75 -9.13
N CYS A 145 3.58 7.74 -8.35
CA CYS A 145 2.40 6.91 -8.64
C CYS A 145 1.16 7.36 -7.89
N ALA A 146 1.30 7.66 -6.60
CA ALA A 146 0.25 8.24 -5.79
C ALA A 146 -0.05 9.64 -6.34
N ARG A 147 -1.21 9.74 -6.99
CA ARG A 147 -1.68 10.93 -7.70
C ARG A 147 -3.14 11.20 -7.33
N PRO A 148 -3.46 11.44 -6.05
CA PRO A 148 -4.84 11.60 -5.58
C PRO A 148 -5.63 12.67 -6.35
N GLN A 149 -4.93 13.66 -6.92
CA GLN A 149 -5.52 14.71 -7.75
C GLN A 149 -5.97 14.26 -9.15
N LEU A 150 -5.39 13.18 -9.68
CA LEU A 150 -5.80 12.56 -10.95
C LEU A 150 -6.72 11.36 -10.72
N GLY A 151 -6.75 10.86 -9.49
CA GLY A 151 -7.62 9.79 -9.05
C GLY A 151 -6.89 8.74 -8.26
#